data_AF-A0A7V3CVL8-F1
#
_entry.id   AF-A0A7V3CVL8-F1
#
_cell.length_a   1.000
_cell.length_b   1.000
_cell.length_c   1.000
_cell.angle_alpha   90.00
_cell.angle_beta   90.00
_cell.angle_gamma   90.00
#
_symmetry.space_group_name_H-M   'P 1'
#
loop_
_entity.id
_entity.type
_entity.pdbx_description
1 polymer ?
#
loop_
_entity_poly.entity_id
_entity_poly.type
_entity_poly.pdbx_seq_one_letter_code
_entity_poly.pdbx_strand_id
1 'polypeptide(L)'
;MSAIYASELISRMNDIVNELNSLNEDSFDEKFPEIKQKMIEVHEIEERTFYLYSDADQKKISDASKLIKETFDNVLRKWMDRVEEVKKELDLQLNQKKILSYKRF
;
A
#
# COMPACT_ATOMS: atom_id res chain seq x y z
N MET A 1 0.49 -30.31 6.62
CA MET A 1 0.08 -28.98 6.17
C MET A 1 -1.31 -28.71 6.71
N SER A 2 -1.47 -27.69 7.57
CA SER A 2 -2.79 -27.27 8.04
C SER A 2 -3.51 -26.62 6.87
N ALA A 3 -4.71 -27.10 6.51
CA ALA A 3 -5.54 -26.44 5.51
C ALA A 3 -5.91 -25.06 6.06
N ILE A 4 -5.44 -23.99 5.43
CA ILE A 4 -5.90 -22.64 5.74
C ILE A 4 -7.33 -22.55 5.21
N TYR A 5 -8.27 -22.19 6.08
CA TYR A 5 -9.66 -22.00 5.66
C TYR A 5 -9.78 -20.71 4.85
N ALA A 6 -10.67 -20.68 3.86
CA ALA A 6 -10.94 -19.49 3.05
C ALA A 6 -11.28 -18.26 3.91
N SER A 7 -11.99 -18.45 5.02
CA SER A 7 -12.31 -17.40 6.00
C SER A 7 -11.07 -16.81 6.67
N GLU A 8 -10.06 -17.64 6.96
CA GLU A 8 -8.81 -17.20 7.57
C GLU A 8 -7.95 -16.42 6.55
N LEU A 9 -7.92 -16.87 5.30
CA LEU A 9 -7.25 -16.14 4.21
C LEU A 9 -7.89 -14.75 4.00
N ILE A 10 -9.22 -14.69 3.95
CA ILE A 10 -9.97 -13.42 3.82
C ILE A 10 -9.72 -12.50 5.02
N SER A 11 -9.63 -13.05 6.24
CA SER A 11 -9.29 -12.25 7.43
C SER A 11 -7.91 -11.61 7.29
N ARG A 12 -6.89 -12.38 6.90
CA ARG A 12 -5.53 -11.87 6.69
C ARG A 12 -5.49 -10.81 5.57
N MET A 13 -6.28 -11.00 4.52
CA MET A 13 -6.43 -10.01 3.45
C MET A 13 -7.03 -8.69 3.96
N ASN A 14 -8.07 -8.74 4.80
CA ASN A 14 -8.66 -7.56 5.41
C ASN A 14 -7.72 -6.86 6.39
N ASP A 15 -6.93 -7.63 7.14
CA ASP A 15 -5.92 -7.07 8.05
C ASP A 15 -4.87 -6.27 7.26
N ILE A 16 -4.41 -6.77 6.11
CA ILE A 16 -3.52 -6.03 5.21
C ILE A 16 -4.16 -4.72 4.74
N VAL A 17 -5.45 -4.73 4.35
CA VAL A 17 -6.16 -3.50 3.95
C VAL A 17 -6.18 -2.49 5.08
N ASN A 18 -6.44 -2.93 6.32
CA ASN A 18 -6.44 -2.06 7.48
C ASN A 18 -5.05 -1.50 7.78
N GLU A 19 -4.01 -2.34 7.69
CA GLU A 19 -2.62 -1.91 7.85
C GLU A 19 -2.22 -0.87 6.79
N LEU A 20 -2.57 -1.11 5.51
CA LEU A 20 -2.35 -0.16 4.42
C LEU A 20 -3.04 1.20 4.67
N ASN A 21 -4.27 1.19 5.15
CA ASN A 21 -5.02 2.41 5.48
C ASN A 21 -4.43 3.14 6.72
N SER A 22 -3.77 2.41 7.62
CA SER A 22 -3.13 2.98 8.81
C SER A 22 -1.75 3.60 8.55
N LEU A 23 -1.21 3.43 7.33
CA LEU A 23 0.09 4.00 6.97
C LEU A 23 0.07 5.54 7.02
N ASN A 24 1.04 6.08 7.74
CA ASN A 24 1.31 7.51 7.88
C ASN A 24 2.79 7.82 7.63
N GLU A 25 3.17 9.10 7.58
CA GLU A 25 4.54 9.56 7.25
C GLU A 25 5.60 8.96 8.17
N ASP A 26 5.26 8.80 9.46
CA ASP A 26 6.21 8.31 10.46
C ASP A 26 6.37 6.78 10.47
N SER A 27 5.38 6.03 9.98
CA SER A 27 5.40 4.56 10.01
C SER A 27 5.60 3.91 8.65
N PHE A 28 5.74 4.72 7.59
CA PHE A 28 5.90 4.21 6.23
C PHE A 28 7.16 3.36 6.09
N ASP A 29 8.31 3.87 6.50
CA ASP A 29 9.60 3.17 6.32
C ASP A 29 9.68 1.85 7.10
N GLU A 30 9.04 1.77 8.27
CA GLU A 30 9.05 0.58 9.11
C GLU A 30 7.96 -0.43 8.69
N LYS A 31 6.73 0.02 8.47
CA LYS A 31 5.59 -0.89 8.24
C LYS A 31 5.40 -1.27 6.79
N PHE A 32 5.79 -0.44 5.84
CA PHE A 32 5.58 -0.74 4.41
C PHE A 32 6.32 -2.02 3.94
N PRO A 33 7.59 -2.27 4.33
CA PRO A 33 8.26 -3.53 4.02
C PRO A 33 7.53 -4.75 4.61
N GLU A 34 7.05 -4.65 5.85
CA GLU A 34 6.32 -5.73 6.53
C GLU A 34 4.98 -6.03 5.83
N ILE A 35 4.21 -4.99 5.51
CA ILE A 35 2.92 -5.11 4.80
C ILE A 35 3.15 -5.73 3.42
N LYS A 36 4.19 -5.30 2.70
CA LYS A 36 4.55 -5.86 1.40
C LYS A 36 4.88 -7.36 1.51
N GLN A 37 5.61 -7.76 2.54
CA GLN A 37 5.91 -9.17 2.77
C GLN A 37 4.63 -9.97 3.04
N LYS A 38 3.73 -9.47 3.89
CA LYS A 38 2.42 -10.10 4.14
C LYS A 38 1.57 -10.23 2.87
N MET A 39 1.59 -9.22 1.99
CA MET A 39 0.90 -9.28 0.68
C MET A 39 1.46 -10.40 -0.20
N ILE A 40 2.79 -10.57 -0.25
CA ILE A 40 3.43 -11.64 -1.02
C ILE A 40 3.04 -13.01 -0.44
N GLU A 41 3.13 -13.18 0.88
CA GLU A 41 2.78 -14.43 1.54
C GLU A 41 1.31 -14.82 1.32
N VAL A 42 0.39 -13.85 1.43
CA VAL A 42 -1.04 -14.08 1.17
C VAL A 42 -1.28 -14.44 -0.29
N HIS A 43 -0.59 -13.80 -1.24
CA HIS A 43 -0.71 -14.13 -2.66
C HIS A 43 -0.19 -15.53 -2.97
N GLU A 44 0.93 -15.96 -2.38
CA GLU A 44 1.44 -17.33 -2.54
C GLU A 44 0.48 -18.37 -1.96
N ILE A 45 -0.13 -18.07 -0.81
CA ILE A 45 -1.14 -18.94 -0.20
C ILE A 45 -2.39 -18.99 -1.09
N GLU A 46 -2.84 -17.85 -1.61
CA GLU A 46 -3.94 -17.77 -2.57
C GLU A 46 -3.64 -18.66 -3.78
N GLU A 47 -2.55 -18.46 -4.51
CA GLU A 47 -2.23 -19.26 -5.70
C GLU A 47 -2.19 -20.77 -5.43
N ARG A 48 -1.66 -21.19 -4.28
CA ARG A 48 -1.56 -22.61 -3.91
C ARG A 48 -2.89 -23.22 -3.48
N THR A 49 -3.80 -22.42 -2.92
CA THR A 49 -5.03 -22.93 -2.29
C THR A 49 -6.30 -22.54 -3.04
N PHE A 50 -6.23 -21.64 -4.03
CA PHE A 50 -7.37 -21.10 -4.76
C PHE A 50 -8.31 -22.17 -5.31
N TYR A 51 -7.74 -23.17 -6.00
CA TYR A 51 -8.50 -24.27 -6.61
C TYR A 51 -9.10 -25.26 -5.61
N LEU A 52 -8.71 -25.19 -4.32
CA LEU A 52 -9.23 -26.04 -3.26
C LEU A 52 -10.51 -25.49 -2.64
N TYR A 53 -10.85 -24.23 -2.93
CA TYR A 53 -12.03 -23.56 -2.38
C TYR A 53 -13.25 -23.68 -3.29
N SER A 54 -14.44 -23.54 -2.70
CA SER A 54 -15.69 -23.47 -3.45
C SER A 54 -15.74 -22.22 -4.34
N ASP A 55 -16.52 -22.24 -5.43
CA ASP A 55 -16.70 -21.08 -6.32
C ASP A 55 -17.15 -19.81 -5.56
N ALA A 56 -17.99 -19.99 -4.53
CA ALA A 56 -18.46 -18.89 -3.68
C ALA A 56 -17.32 -18.26 -2.86
N ASP A 57 -16.39 -19.07 -2.37
CA ASP A 57 -15.25 -18.61 -1.59
C ASP A 57 -14.15 -18.03 -2.49
N GLN A 58 -13.92 -18.62 -3.66
CA GLN A 58 -13.02 -18.06 -4.69
C GLN A 58 -13.44 -16.65 -5.10
N LYS A 59 -14.75 -16.41 -5.25
CA LYS A 59 -15.28 -15.08 -5.55
C LYS A 59 -14.98 -14.07 -4.43
N LYS A 60 -15.18 -14.45 -3.16
CA LYS A 60 -14.87 -13.59 -2.01
C LYS A 60 -13.38 -13.30 -1.89
N ILE A 61 -12.53 -14.29 -2.13
CA ILE A 61 -11.07 -14.13 -2.15
C ILE A 61 -10.66 -13.16 -3.27
N SER A 62 -11.23 -13.31 -4.47
CA SER A 62 -10.98 -12.39 -5.59
C SER A 62 -11.40 -10.95 -5.26
N ASP A 63 -12.56 -10.76 -4.62
CA ASP A 63 -13.03 -9.44 -4.23
C ASP A 63 -12.14 -8.81 -3.13
N ALA A 64 -11.67 -9.61 -2.17
CA ALA A 64 -10.71 -9.16 -1.15
C ALA A 64 -9.33 -8.80 -1.76
N SER A 65 -8.85 -9.60 -2.72
CA SER A 65 -7.60 -9.34 -3.45
C SER A 65 -7.68 -8.06 -4.28
N LYS A 66 -8.82 -7.80 -4.93
CA LYS A 66 -9.07 -6.51 -5.61
C LYS A 66 -9.05 -5.34 -4.63
N LEU A 67 -9.69 -5.48 -3.46
CA LEU A 67 -9.71 -4.44 -2.45
C LEU A 67 -8.30 -4.10 -1.95
N ILE A 68 -7.44 -5.11 -1.74
CA ILE A 68 -6.02 -4.91 -1.41
C ILE A 68 -5.34 -4.06 -2.49
N LYS A 69 -5.54 -4.43 -3.77
CA LYS A 69 -4.93 -3.70 -4.89
C LYS A 69 -5.40 -2.25 -4.97
N GLU A 70 -6.70 -2.01 -4.86
CA GLU A 70 -7.27 -0.65 -4.87
C GLU A 70 -6.74 0.19 -3.70
N THR A 71 -6.67 -0.41 -2.50
CA THR A 71 -6.15 0.27 -1.30
C THR A 71 -4.67 0.61 -1.48
N PHE A 72 -3.89 -0.31 -2.03
CA PHE A 72 -2.48 -0.09 -2.31
C PHE A 72 -2.25 1.03 -3.35
N ASP A 73 -3.03 1.02 -4.44
CA ASP A 73 -2.97 2.08 -5.47
C ASP A 73 -3.35 3.45 -4.89
N ASN A 74 -4.36 3.50 -4.01
CA ASN A 74 -4.75 4.72 -3.31
C ASN A 74 -3.65 5.25 -2.39
N VAL A 75 -2.99 4.36 -1.65
CA VAL A 75 -1.84 4.70 -0.81
C VAL A 75 -0.72 5.28 -1.69
N LEU A 76 -0.35 4.60 -2.78
CA LEU A 76 0.67 5.10 -3.71
C LEU A 76 0.33 6.47 -4.28
N ARG A 77 -0.93 6.70 -4.67
CA ARG A 77 -1.37 7.99 -5.22
C ARG A 77 -1.23 9.10 -4.18
N LYS A 78 -1.65 8.86 -2.94
CA LYS A 78 -1.49 9.81 -1.82
C LYS A 78 -0.01 10.18 -1.60
N TRP A 79 0.89 9.22 -1.68
CA TRP A 79 2.33 9.47 -1.55
C TRP A 79 2.92 10.22 -2.74
N MET A 80 2.50 9.90 -3.97
CA MET A 80 2.93 10.64 -5.16
C MET A 80 2.51 12.10 -5.09
N ASP A 81 1.26 12.37 -4.70
CA ASP A 81 0.75 13.73 -4.53
C ASP A 81 1.59 14.49 -3.49
N ARG A 82 1.93 13.84 -2.37
CA ARG A 82 2.77 14.42 -1.31
C ARG A 82 4.19 14.73 -1.78
N VAL A 83 4.81 13.85 -2.54
CA VAL A 83 6.14 14.08 -3.14
C VAL A 83 6.10 15.26 -4.11
N GLU A 84 5.01 15.40 -4.88
CA GLU A 84 4.84 16.52 -5.79
C GLU A 84 4.68 17.85 -5.04
N GLU A 85 3.95 17.87 -3.92
CA GLU A 85 3.85 19.03 -3.03
C GLU A 85 5.22 19.45 -2.49
N VAL A 86 5.97 18.50 -1.89
CA VAL A 86 7.30 18.78 -1.34
C VAL A 86 8.26 19.28 -2.42
N LYS A 87 8.17 18.73 -3.63
CA LYS A 87 8.95 19.21 -4.77
C LYS A 87 8.60 20.66 -5.13
N LYS A 88 7.31 21.01 -5.18
CA LYS A 88 6.87 22.39 -5.45
C LYS A 88 7.35 23.35 -4.37
N GLU A 89 7.29 22.96 -3.10
CA GLU A 89 7.82 23.75 -1.98
C GLU A 89 9.34 23.95 -2.10
N LEU A 90 10.08 22.90 -2.44
CA LEU A 90 11.53 22.98 -2.66
C LEU A 90 11.88 23.91 -3.83
N ASP A 91 11.15 23.81 -4.94
CA ASP A 91 11.34 24.68 -6.11
C ASP A 91 11.06 26.15 -5.77
N LEU A 92 10.02 26.42 -4.97
CA LEU A 92 9.74 27.77 -4.45
C LEU A 92 10.88 28.30 -3.57
N GLN A 93 11.38 27.49 -2.65
CA GLN A 93 12.52 27.86 -1.78
C GLN A 93 13.80 28.13 -2.58
N LEU A 94 14.09 27.31 -3.59
CA LEU A 94 15.23 27.51 -4.48
C LEU A 94 15.09 28.81 -5.29
N ASN A 95 13.89 29.13 -5.77
CA ASN A 95 13.62 30.37 -6.48
C ASN A 95 13.71 31.60 -5.57
N GLN A 96 13.23 31.52 -4.33
CA GLN A 96 13.41 32.58 -3.33
C GLN A 96 14.89 32.81 -3.03
N LYS A 97 15.67 31.74 -2.85
CA LYS A 97 17.12 31.81 -2.66
C LYS A 97 17.83 32.48 -3.84
N LYS A 98 17.44 32.15 -5.08
CA LYS A 98 17.96 32.82 -6.29
C LYS A 98 17.65 34.32 -6.25
N ILE A 99 16.40 34.72 -6.03
CA ILE A 99 16.01 36.15 -5.96
C ILE A 99 16.81 36.89 -4.89
N LEU A 100 16.97 36.31 -3.70
CA LEU A 100 17.75 36.91 -2.61
C LEU A 100 19.24 37.03 -2.95
N SER A 101 19.80 36.06 -3.69
CA SER A 101 21.18 36.14 -4.16
C SER A 101 21.39 37.24 -5.21
N TYR A 102 20.40 37.49 -6.08
CA TYR A 102 20.46 38.57 -7.06
C TYR A 102 20.25 39.97 -6.43
N LYS A 103 19.48 40.08 -5.35
CA LYS A 103 19.29 41.36 -4.61
C LYS A 103 20.47 41.75 -3.71
N ARG A 104 21.43 40.85 -3.50
CA ARG A 104 22.63 41.09 -2.67
C ARG A 104 23.74 41.81 -3.43
N PHE A 105 23.58 42.03 -4.73
CA PHE A 105 24.46 42.80 -5.61
C PHE A 105 23.78 44.09 -6.05
#